data_AF-A0ABC9FA05-F1
#
_entry.id   AF-A0ABC9FA05-F1
#
_cell.length_a   1.000
_cell.length_b   1.000
_cell.length_c   1.000
_cell.angle_alpha   90.00
_cell.angle_beta   90.00
_cell.angle_gamma   90.00
#
_symmetry.space_group_name_H-M   'P 1'
#
loop_
_entity.id
_entity.type
_entity.pdbx_description
1 polymer ?
#
loop_
_entity_poly.entity_id
_entity_poly.type
_entity_poly.pdbx_seq_one_letter_code
_entity_poly.pdbx_strand_id
1 'polypeptide(L)'
;MALATNSAAAAAAAAAVSGGAASQPRRAASFLPLKRRTISAIHAADPSKNNGPAVPAAASKASSSAVATPEKKPAAQGKWSIDSWKSKKALQLPEYPNQEELDSVLKTIETFPPVVFAGEARHLEERLAEAAMGRAFVLQGGDCAESFKEFHANNIRDTFRILLQMGAVLMFGGQVPVVKVGRMAGQFAKPRSEAFEERDGVKLPSYRGDNVNGDDFTEKSRVPDPQRMIRAYAQSVATLNLLRAFATGGYAAMQRVTQWNLDFMDHSEQGDRYRELAHRVDEALGFMTAAGLTVDHPIMTTTDFWTSHECLLLPYEQALTRE
;
A
#
# COMPACT_ATOMS: atom_id res chain seq x y z
N MET A 1 51.48 34.10 10.83
CA MET A 1 50.69 34.81 11.86
C MET A 1 49.52 33.90 12.22
N ALA A 2 49.61 32.93 13.13
CA ALA A 2 49.97 32.97 14.55
C ALA A 2 48.99 33.80 15.41
N LEU A 3 48.48 33.14 16.46
CA LEU A 3 47.57 33.51 17.57
C LEU A 3 46.19 32.82 17.43
N ALA A 4 45.84 31.67 18.04
CA ALA A 4 46.19 31.05 19.32
C ALA A 4 46.04 31.98 20.53
N THR A 5 45.03 31.77 21.39
CA THR A 5 45.18 31.17 22.74
C THR A 5 43.84 31.11 23.50
N ASN A 6 43.56 29.91 24.06
CA ASN A 6 43.09 29.56 25.42
C ASN A 6 41.79 30.17 25.99
N SER A 7 40.99 29.48 26.83
CA SER A 7 41.19 28.34 27.76
C SER A 7 39.89 27.50 27.86
N ALA A 8 39.88 26.17 27.86
CA ALA A 8 40.33 25.21 28.88
C ALA A 8 39.55 25.22 30.23
N ALA A 9 38.95 24.05 30.49
CA ALA A 9 38.75 23.37 31.77
C ALA A 9 37.55 23.72 32.69
N ALA A 10 36.63 22.75 32.82
CA ALA A 10 36.34 22.10 34.10
C ALA A 10 35.74 20.71 33.85
N ALA A 11 36.51 19.68 34.22
CA ALA A 11 36.08 18.30 34.31
C ALA A 11 35.98 17.89 35.79
N ALA A 12 35.20 16.84 36.04
CA ALA A 12 35.19 15.96 37.21
C ALA A 12 34.47 16.43 38.48
N ALA A 13 33.35 15.76 38.76
CA ALA A 13 33.04 15.23 40.09
C ALA A 13 32.18 13.97 39.94
N ALA A 14 32.83 12.81 40.01
CA ALA A 14 32.20 11.52 40.23
C ALA A 14 32.64 11.01 41.61
N ALA A 15 31.68 10.80 42.51
CA ALA A 15 31.80 10.00 43.73
C ALA A 15 30.36 9.59 44.11
N ALA A 16 29.96 8.36 43.81
CA ALA A 16 30.02 7.22 44.72
C ALA A 16 29.02 7.33 45.89
N VAL A 17 27.84 6.72 45.73
CA VAL A 17 27.13 6.06 46.84
C VAL A 17 26.66 4.69 46.34
N SER A 18 27.38 3.68 46.81
CA SER A 18 27.00 2.28 46.83
C SER A 18 25.88 2.05 47.84
N GLY A 19 24.81 1.36 47.42
CA GLY A 19 23.75 0.90 48.30
C GLY A 19 23.03 -0.28 47.68
N GLY A 20 23.52 -1.48 48.00
CA GLY A 20 22.88 -2.73 47.60
C GLY A 20 21.55 -2.93 48.34
N ALA A 21 20.52 -3.31 47.60
CA ALA A 21 19.36 -4.01 48.12
C ALA A 21 18.88 -5.00 47.04
N ALA A 22 19.21 -6.27 47.25
CA ALA A 22 18.63 -7.37 46.50
C ALA A 22 17.13 -7.46 46.84
N SER A 23 16.26 -7.13 45.87
CA SER A 23 14.81 -7.35 45.98
C SER A 23 14.37 -8.43 44.98
N GLN A 24 13.72 -9.45 45.54
CA GLN A 24 13.20 -10.69 44.96
C GLN A 24 12.47 -10.54 43.60
N PRO A 25 12.40 -11.62 42.79
CA PRO A 25 11.74 -11.59 41.48
C PRO A 25 10.22 -11.37 41.65
N ARG A 26 9.71 -10.28 41.09
CA ARG A 26 8.27 -10.01 40.98
C ARG A 26 7.62 -11.06 40.08
N ARG A 27 6.70 -11.85 40.64
CA ARG A 27 5.77 -12.69 39.87
C ARG A 27 5.04 -11.82 38.86
N ALA A 28 5.06 -12.23 37.59
CA ALA A 28 4.23 -11.65 36.54
C ALA A 28 2.75 -11.81 36.92
N ALA A 29 2.06 -10.69 37.15
CA ALA A 29 0.60 -10.70 37.27
C ALA A 29 0.02 -10.99 35.88
N SER A 30 -0.72 -12.09 35.77
CA SER A 30 -1.50 -12.42 34.58
C SER A 30 -2.61 -11.37 34.40
N PHE A 31 -2.44 -10.46 33.45
CA PHE A 31 -3.52 -9.55 33.05
C PHE A 31 -4.57 -10.34 32.25
N LEU A 32 -5.73 -10.55 32.85
CA LEU A 32 -6.93 -10.99 32.12
C LEU A 32 -7.30 -9.91 31.09
N PRO A 33 -7.74 -10.27 29.88
CA PRO A 33 -8.14 -9.28 28.88
C PRO A 33 -9.42 -8.57 29.36
N LEU A 34 -9.32 -7.25 29.59
CA LEU A 34 -10.48 -6.40 29.79
C LEU A 34 -11.37 -6.50 28.56
N LYS A 35 -12.61 -6.97 28.72
CA LYS A 35 -13.66 -6.87 27.68
C LYS A 35 -13.77 -5.39 27.28
N ARG A 36 -13.35 -5.05 26.06
CA ARG A 36 -13.62 -3.74 25.44
C ARG A 36 -15.13 -3.52 25.44
N ARG A 37 -15.61 -2.54 26.20
CA ARG A 37 -16.95 -1.97 25.98
C ARG A 37 -16.86 -1.12 24.73
N THR A 38 -17.62 -1.48 23.71
CA THR A 38 -17.88 -0.63 22.54
C THR A 38 -18.55 0.64 23.04
N ILE A 39 -17.89 1.78 22.83
CA ILE A 39 -18.55 3.08 22.97
C ILE A 39 -19.36 3.27 21.70
N SER A 40 -20.69 3.24 21.82
CA SER A 40 -21.58 3.54 20.71
C SER A 40 -21.49 5.02 20.41
N ALA A 41 -21.21 5.39 19.16
CA ALA A 41 -21.35 6.76 18.71
C ALA A 41 -22.82 7.17 18.88
N ILE A 42 -23.03 8.26 19.61
CA ILE A 42 -24.33 8.89 19.77
C ILE A 42 -24.57 9.64 18.45
N HIS A 43 -25.62 9.27 17.72
CA HIS A 43 -25.97 9.68 16.35
C HIS A 43 -25.34 8.86 15.21
N ALA A 44 -25.72 7.58 15.12
CA ALA A 44 -25.90 6.94 13.81
C ALA A 44 -27.37 7.13 13.40
N ALA A 45 -27.62 7.51 12.14
CA ALA A 45 -28.96 7.65 11.60
C ALA A 45 -29.70 6.29 11.62
N ASP A 46 -30.96 6.29 12.06
CA ASP A 46 -31.80 5.10 12.16
C ASP A 46 -32.01 4.44 10.79
N PRO A 47 -31.80 3.12 10.65
CA PRO A 47 -32.22 2.40 9.45
C PRO A 47 -33.75 2.28 9.42
N SER A 48 -34.33 2.55 8.25
CA SER A 48 -35.76 2.51 7.98
C SER A 48 -36.39 1.17 8.35
N LYS A 49 -37.50 1.22 9.12
CA LYS A 49 -38.30 0.07 9.54
C LYS A 49 -39.00 -0.55 8.33
N ASN A 50 -38.71 -1.81 8.01
CA ASN A 50 -39.54 -2.64 7.15
C ASN A 50 -40.18 -3.74 8.00
N ASN A 51 -41.50 -3.63 8.20
CA ASN A 51 -42.32 -4.61 8.91
C ASN A 51 -42.71 -5.75 7.96
N GLY A 52 -42.20 -6.95 8.20
CA GLY A 52 -42.68 -8.20 7.59
C GLY A 52 -42.83 -9.28 8.67
N PRO A 53 -43.86 -10.15 8.62
CA PRO A 53 -44.22 -11.03 9.73
C PRO A 53 -43.22 -12.18 9.92
N ALA A 54 -42.90 -12.44 11.18
CA ALA A 54 -42.01 -13.51 11.63
C ALA A 54 -42.67 -14.90 11.51
N VAL A 55 -41.91 -15.88 11.01
CA VAL A 55 -42.28 -17.31 10.95
C VAL A 55 -41.44 -18.05 12.01
N PRO A 56 -42.01 -18.93 12.85
CA PRO A 56 -41.30 -19.53 13.98
C PRO A 56 -40.34 -20.65 13.58
N ALA A 57 -39.24 -20.73 14.32
CA ALA A 57 -38.17 -21.72 14.18
C ALA A 57 -38.64 -23.13 14.56
N ALA A 58 -38.49 -24.09 13.64
CA ALA A 58 -38.65 -25.51 13.91
C ALA A 58 -37.27 -26.15 14.13
N ALA A 59 -37.11 -26.80 15.28
CA ALA A 59 -35.96 -27.61 15.63
C ALA A 59 -35.86 -28.85 14.72
N SER A 60 -34.69 -29.08 14.11
CA SER A 60 -34.38 -30.36 13.45
C SER A 60 -33.14 -30.99 14.07
N LYS A 61 -33.28 -32.28 14.38
CA LYS A 61 -32.31 -33.15 15.05
C LYS A 61 -31.08 -33.37 14.17
N ALA A 62 -29.90 -33.32 14.78
CA ALA A 62 -28.64 -33.72 14.17
C ALA A 62 -28.67 -35.22 13.84
N SER A 63 -28.41 -35.55 12.57
CA SER A 63 -28.06 -36.89 12.10
C SER A 63 -26.65 -36.80 11.52
N SER A 64 -25.71 -37.50 12.15
CA SER A 64 -24.33 -37.61 11.71
C SER A 64 -24.20 -38.68 10.60
N SER A 65 -24.03 -38.26 9.35
CA SER A 65 -23.48 -39.11 8.30
C SER A 65 -22.14 -38.54 7.84
N ALA A 66 -21.06 -39.23 8.19
CA ALA A 66 -19.71 -38.92 7.72
C ALA A 66 -19.61 -39.28 6.23
N VAL A 67 -19.61 -38.26 5.36
CA VAL A 67 -19.26 -38.42 3.94
C VAL A 67 -17.75 -38.19 3.83
N ALA A 68 -17.00 -39.28 3.69
CA ALA A 68 -15.58 -39.24 3.41
C ALA A 68 -15.36 -38.63 2.00
N THR A 69 -14.78 -37.45 1.95
CA THR A 69 -14.28 -36.83 0.72
C THR A 69 -12.89 -37.42 0.43
N PRO A 70 -12.59 -37.86 -0.80
CA PRO A 70 -11.25 -38.37 -1.11
C PRO A 70 -10.26 -37.20 -1.08
N GLU A 71 -9.31 -37.25 -0.14
CA GLU A 71 -8.18 -36.33 -0.09
C GLU A 71 -7.38 -36.44 -1.40
N LYS A 72 -7.42 -35.37 -2.18
CA LYS A 72 -6.53 -35.20 -3.34
C LYS A 72 -5.12 -35.04 -2.79
N LYS A 73 -4.30 -36.06 -3.00
CA LYS A 73 -2.84 -36.05 -2.73
C LYS A 73 -2.24 -34.73 -3.26
N PRO A 74 -1.57 -33.92 -2.44
CA PRO A 74 -0.96 -32.69 -2.95
C PRO A 74 0.06 -33.08 -4.02
N ALA A 75 -0.08 -32.46 -5.20
CA ALA A 75 0.90 -32.58 -6.27
C ALA A 75 2.27 -32.24 -5.70
N ALA A 76 3.29 -33.06 -5.99
CA ALA A 76 4.65 -32.84 -5.55
C ALA A 76 5.07 -31.39 -5.88
N GLN A 77 5.23 -30.57 -4.85
CA GLN A 77 5.69 -29.20 -4.98
C GLN A 77 7.16 -29.28 -5.38
N GLY A 78 7.46 -29.02 -6.65
CA GLY A 78 8.84 -28.81 -7.10
C GLY A 78 9.48 -27.71 -6.25
N LYS A 79 10.80 -27.81 -6.02
CA LYS A 79 11.56 -26.78 -5.31
C LYS A 79 11.37 -25.44 -6.01
N TRP A 80 11.00 -24.39 -5.28
CA TRP A 80 10.83 -23.05 -5.83
C TRP A 80 12.16 -22.53 -6.39
N SER A 81 12.08 -21.93 -7.57
CA SER A 81 13.14 -21.14 -8.20
C SER A 81 12.49 -19.96 -8.92
N ILE A 82 13.28 -18.91 -9.20
CA ILE A 82 12.83 -17.69 -9.89
C ILE A 82 12.14 -18.01 -11.23
N ASP A 83 12.59 -19.04 -11.94
CA ASP A 83 12.07 -19.47 -13.24
C ASP A 83 11.03 -20.60 -13.17
N SER A 84 10.71 -21.12 -11.97
CA SER A 84 9.80 -22.26 -11.80
C SER A 84 8.39 -22.02 -12.35
N TRP A 85 7.97 -20.76 -12.49
CA TRP A 85 6.70 -20.36 -13.11
C TRP A 85 6.61 -20.75 -14.59
N LYS A 86 7.75 -20.83 -15.31
CA LYS A 86 7.78 -21.21 -16.74
C LYS A 86 7.28 -22.64 -16.98
N SER A 87 7.32 -23.49 -15.95
CA SER A 87 6.76 -24.85 -16.00
C SER A 87 5.23 -24.88 -15.83
N LYS A 88 4.60 -23.74 -15.53
CA LYS A 88 3.17 -23.59 -15.29
C LYS A 88 2.51 -22.85 -16.45
N LYS A 89 1.19 -23.03 -16.60
CA LYS A 89 0.41 -22.29 -17.58
C LYS A 89 0.27 -20.82 -17.14
N ALA A 90 0.97 -19.92 -17.82
CA ALA A 90 0.78 -18.49 -17.69
C ALA A 90 -0.23 -17.99 -18.75
N LEU A 91 -1.20 -17.18 -18.32
CA LEU A 91 -2.19 -16.54 -19.21
C LEU A 91 -1.80 -15.07 -19.41
N GLN A 92 -2.40 -14.42 -20.41
CA GLN A 92 -2.30 -12.96 -20.64
C GLN A 92 -0.92 -12.41 -21.04
N LEU A 93 0.11 -13.26 -21.14
CA LEU A 93 1.42 -12.86 -21.63
C LEU A 93 1.34 -12.42 -23.10
N PRO A 94 2.00 -11.31 -23.48
CA PRO A 94 2.10 -10.90 -24.87
C PRO A 94 3.04 -11.80 -25.66
N GLU A 95 2.83 -11.85 -26.97
CA GLU A 95 3.74 -12.47 -27.93
C GLU A 95 4.64 -11.37 -28.52
N TYR A 96 5.92 -11.37 -28.16
CA TYR A 96 6.90 -10.43 -28.70
C TYR A 96 7.43 -10.94 -30.05
N PRO A 97 7.56 -10.08 -31.07
CA PRO A 97 7.98 -10.50 -32.42
C PRO A 97 9.45 -10.94 -32.49
N ASN A 98 10.30 -10.43 -31.58
CA ASN A 98 11.71 -10.75 -31.52
C ASN A 98 12.09 -11.25 -30.12
N GLN A 99 12.35 -12.55 -30.00
CA GLN A 99 12.72 -13.18 -28.74
C GLN A 99 14.13 -12.80 -28.28
N GLU A 100 15.08 -12.62 -29.21
CA GLU A 100 16.46 -12.23 -28.86
C GLU A 100 16.50 -10.81 -28.26
N GLU A 101 15.68 -9.91 -28.79
CA GLU A 101 15.52 -8.56 -28.25
C GLU A 101 14.89 -8.58 -26.86
N LEU A 102 13.82 -9.37 -26.67
CA LEU A 102 13.20 -9.55 -25.37
C LEU A 102 14.22 -10.06 -24.33
N ASP A 103 14.97 -11.10 -24.67
CA ASP A 103 15.98 -11.68 -23.77
C ASP A 103 17.10 -10.67 -23.45
N SER A 104 17.50 -9.84 -24.42
CA SER A 104 18.48 -8.78 -24.22
C SER A 104 17.98 -7.70 -23.26
N VAL A 105 16.72 -7.28 -23.39
CA VAL A 105 16.11 -6.30 -22.49
C VAL A 105 15.97 -6.86 -21.07
N LEU A 106 15.51 -8.11 -20.93
CA LEU A 106 15.37 -8.75 -19.62
C LEU A 106 16.71 -8.86 -18.90
N LYS A 107 17.77 -9.30 -19.59
CA LYS A 107 19.15 -9.31 -19.06
C LYS A 107 19.62 -7.93 -18.63
N THR A 108 19.23 -6.88 -19.35
CA THR A 108 19.56 -5.51 -18.97
C THR A 108 18.89 -5.14 -17.64
N ILE A 109 17.59 -5.44 -17.49
CA ILE A 109 16.82 -5.14 -16.27
C ILE A 109 17.33 -5.91 -15.06
N GLU A 110 17.79 -7.15 -15.24
CA GLU A 110 18.42 -7.95 -14.18
C GLU A 110 19.62 -7.23 -13.52
N THR A 111 20.37 -6.43 -14.30
CA THR A 111 21.52 -5.65 -13.80
C THR A 111 21.13 -4.37 -13.06
N PHE A 112 19.88 -3.91 -13.18
CA PHE A 112 19.46 -2.68 -12.54
C PHE A 112 19.29 -2.85 -11.03
N PRO A 113 19.38 -1.76 -10.24
CA PRO A 113 19.03 -1.79 -8.82
C PRO A 113 17.57 -2.23 -8.59
N PRO A 114 17.25 -2.89 -7.46
CA PRO A 114 15.88 -3.19 -7.13
C PRO A 114 15.07 -1.90 -6.86
N VAL A 115 13.78 -1.93 -7.16
CA VAL A 115 12.87 -0.79 -6.93
C VAL A 115 12.59 -0.61 -5.43
N VAL A 116 12.53 -1.72 -4.67
CA VAL A 116 12.29 -1.75 -3.22
C VAL A 116 13.33 -2.62 -2.52
N PHE A 117 13.60 -2.33 -1.25
CA PHE A 117 14.46 -3.17 -0.42
C PHE A 117 13.66 -4.28 0.28
N ALA A 118 14.25 -5.47 0.44
CA ALA A 118 13.57 -6.63 1.04
C ALA A 118 13.07 -6.37 2.48
N GLY A 119 13.77 -5.52 3.24
CA GLY A 119 13.32 -5.11 4.58
C GLY A 119 11.99 -4.34 4.56
N GLU A 120 11.71 -3.58 3.51
CA GLU A 120 10.46 -2.82 3.36
C GLU A 120 9.28 -3.74 3.06
N ALA A 121 9.51 -4.81 2.30
CA ALA A 121 8.53 -5.85 2.04
C ALA A 121 8.19 -6.65 3.30
N ARG A 122 9.19 -7.01 4.12
CA ARG A 122 8.98 -7.64 5.44
C ARG A 122 8.22 -6.72 6.39
N HIS A 123 8.57 -5.43 6.41
CA HIS A 123 7.82 -4.44 7.20
C HIS A 123 6.35 -4.38 6.74
N LEU A 124 6.08 -4.36 5.42
CA LEU A 124 4.70 -4.45 4.92
C LEU A 124 3.99 -5.72 5.37
N GLU A 125 4.65 -6.88 5.29
CA GLU A 125 4.10 -8.17 5.71
C GLU A 125 3.65 -8.14 7.18
N GLU A 126 4.49 -7.61 8.08
CA GLU A 126 4.14 -7.41 9.49
C GLU A 126 2.90 -6.51 9.65
N ARG A 127 2.83 -5.41 8.90
CA ARG A 127 1.68 -4.49 8.93
C ARG A 127 0.41 -5.13 8.36
N LEU A 128 0.51 -5.97 7.34
CA LEU A 128 -0.62 -6.74 6.81
C LEU A 128 -1.07 -7.83 7.79
N ALA A 129 -0.16 -8.43 8.55
CA ALA A 129 -0.49 -9.37 9.62
C ALA A 129 -1.30 -8.68 10.73
N GLU A 130 -0.95 -7.43 11.09
CA GLU A 130 -1.76 -6.62 12.01
C GLU A 130 -3.19 -6.40 11.49
N ALA A 131 -3.34 -6.13 10.20
CA ALA A 131 -4.66 -5.95 9.59
C ALA A 131 -5.47 -7.25 9.55
N ALA A 132 -4.83 -8.38 9.23
CA ALA A 132 -5.46 -9.71 9.26
C ALA A 132 -5.97 -10.07 10.66
N MET A 133 -5.32 -9.58 11.72
CA MET A 133 -5.74 -9.75 13.11
C MET A 133 -6.77 -8.70 13.58
N GLY A 134 -7.26 -7.82 12.69
CA GLY A 134 -8.21 -6.75 13.02
C GLY A 134 -7.61 -5.61 13.85
N ARG A 135 -6.27 -5.48 13.89
CA ARG A 135 -5.54 -4.43 14.62
C ARG A 135 -5.11 -3.26 13.73
N ALA A 136 -5.34 -3.36 12.42
CA ALA A 136 -5.14 -2.31 11.44
C ALA A 136 -6.15 -2.45 10.29
N PHE A 137 -6.24 -1.43 9.43
CA PHE A 137 -7.03 -1.45 8.21
C PHE A 137 -6.14 -1.23 6.98
N VAL A 138 -6.42 -1.88 5.86
CA VAL A 138 -5.64 -1.70 4.61
C VAL A 138 -6.37 -0.74 3.68
N LEU A 139 -5.70 0.33 3.30
CA LEU A 139 -6.12 1.23 2.22
C LEU A 139 -5.20 1.01 1.02
N GLN A 140 -5.74 0.44 -0.05
CA GLN A 140 -5.04 0.29 -1.32
C GLN A 140 -5.77 1.07 -2.41
N GLY A 141 -5.06 1.91 -3.15
CA GLY A 141 -5.67 2.74 -4.19
C GLY A 141 -4.65 3.43 -5.08
N GLY A 142 -5.11 3.94 -6.22
CA GLY A 142 -4.28 4.54 -7.26
C GLY A 142 -4.84 4.23 -8.64
N ASP A 143 -4.02 4.34 -9.67
CA ASP A 143 -4.47 4.22 -11.04
C ASP A 143 -4.90 2.78 -11.38
N CYS A 144 -5.84 2.68 -12.33
CA CYS A 144 -6.21 1.39 -12.92
C CYS A 144 -5.03 0.82 -13.71
N ALA A 145 -4.44 1.66 -14.56
CA ALA A 145 -3.18 1.45 -15.25
C ALA A 145 -2.44 2.78 -15.36
N GLU A 146 -1.21 2.85 -14.88
CA GLU A 146 -0.32 4.00 -15.07
C GLU A 146 0.01 4.15 -16.56
N SER A 147 0.13 5.40 -17.04
CA SER A 147 0.56 5.69 -18.40
C SER A 147 1.89 6.43 -18.44
N PHE A 148 2.67 6.15 -19.47
CA PHE A 148 3.88 6.88 -19.81
C PHE A 148 3.61 8.32 -20.28
N LYS A 149 2.39 8.61 -20.78
CA LYS A 149 1.98 9.96 -21.20
C LYS A 149 1.64 10.85 -20.01
N GLU A 150 1.12 10.27 -18.93
CA GLU A 150 0.64 10.97 -17.73
C GLU A 150 1.69 11.03 -16.61
N PHE A 151 2.97 10.92 -16.97
CA PHE A 151 4.09 10.94 -16.03
C PHE A 151 4.42 12.38 -15.60
N HIS A 152 3.70 12.88 -14.59
CA HIS A 152 3.91 14.22 -14.05
C HIS A 152 3.89 14.23 -12.52
N ALA A 153 4.76 15.04 -11.91
CA ALA A 153 4.89 15.16 -10.46
C ALA A 153 3.58 15.55 -9.75
N ASN A 154 2.77 16.41 -10.39
CA ASN A 154 1.45 16.79 -9.86
C ASN A 154 0.50 15.59 -9.75
N ASN A 155 0.45 14.70 -10.75
CA ASN A 155 -0.43 13.53 -10.71
C ASN A 155 -0.04 12.60 -9.56
N ILE A 156 1.27 12.32 -9.42
CA ILE A 156 1.82 11.51 -8.33
C ILE A 156 1.49 12.14 -6.98
N ARG A 157 1.72 13.45 -6.84
CA ARG A 157 1.42 14.21 -5.63
C ARG A 157 -0.06 14.15 -5.27
N ASP A 158 -0.93 14.38 -6.24
CA ASP A 158 -2.37 14.52 -6.01
C ASP A 158 -3.00 13.15 -5.68
N THR A 159 -2.57 12.07 -6.32
CA THR A 159 -2.95 10.69 -5.94
C THR A 159 -2.44 10.33 -4.55
N PHE A 160 -1.18 10.65 -4.24
CA PHE A 160 -0.63 10.44 -2.90
C PHE A 160 -1.42 11.22 -1.83
N ARG A 161 -1.74 12.49 -2.10
CA ARG A 161 -2.55 13.34 -1.24
C ARG A 161 -3.91 12.73 -0.92
N ILE A 162 -4.62 12.24 -1.94
CA ILE A 162 -5.93 11.58 -1.76
C ILE A 162 -5.81 10.35 -0.86
N LEU A 163 -4.79 9.52 -1.05
CA LEU A 163 -4.55 8.36 -0.19
C LEU A 163 -4.26 8.74 1.27
N LEU A 164 -3.55 9.84 1.51
CA LEU A 164 -3.33 10.35 2.87
C LEU A 164 -4.63 10.85 3.51
N GLN A 165 -5.47 11.56 2.75
CA GLN A 165 -6.76 12.05 3.23
C GLN A 165 -7.71 10.91 3.59
N MET A 166 -7.86 9.93 2.70
CA MET A 166 -8.64 8.73 2.96
C MET A 166 -8.09 7.99 4.19
N GLY A 167 -6.76 7.88 4.30
CA GLY A 167 -6.10 7.26 5.44
C GLY A 167 -6.43 7.92 6.77
N ALA A 168 -6.34 9.26 6.85
CA ALA A 168 -6.66 10.00 8.08
C ALA A 168 -8.12 9.82 8.51
N VAL A 169 -9.05 9.91 7.56
CA VAL A 169 -10.48 9.69 7.79
C VAL A 169 -10.77 8.26 8.29
N LEU A 170 -10.17 7.25 7.65
CA LEU A 170 -10.32 5.86 8.04
C LEU A 170 -9.69 5.57 9.42
N MET A 171 -8.54 6.16 9.73
CA MET A 171 -7.90 6.03 11.05
C MET A 171 -8.79 6.63 12.15
N PHE A 172 -9.38 7.80 11.91
CA PHE A 172 -10.27 8.45 12.87
C PHE A 172 -11.55 7.64 13.10
N GLY A 173 -12.23 7.22 12.02
CA GLY A 173 -13.48 6.46 12.11
C GLY A 173 -13.29 5.03 12.64
N GLY A 174 -12.22 4.36 12.24
CA GLY A 174 -11.92 2.98 12.62
C GLY A 174 -11.18 2.84 13.95
N GLN A 175 -10.60 3.91 14.48
CA GLN A 175 -9.76 3.91 15.69
C GLN A 175 -8.64 2.85 15.66
N VAL A 176 -8.13 2.56 14.46
CA VAL A 176 -7.04 1.63 14.20
C VAL A 176 -6.06 2.25 13.18
N PRO A 177 -4.78 1.87 13.20
CA PRO A 177 -3.83 2.29 12.17
C PRO A 177 -4.28 1.88 10.76
N VAL A 178 -3.97 2.72 9.76
CA VAL A 178 -4.20 2.41 8.33
C VAL A 178 -2.88 2.15 7.61
N VAL A 179 -2.76 0.96 7.01
CA VAL A 179 -1.68 0.56 6.11
C VAL A 179 -1.99 1.09 4.71
N LYS A 180 -1.13 1.96 4.16
CA LYS A 180 -1.40 2.69 2.91
C LYS A 180 -0.56 2.13 1.78
N VAL A 181 -1.22 1.60 0.74
CA VAL A 181 -0.57 0.94 -0.39
C VAL A 181 -1.03 1.60 -1.70
N GLY A 182 -0.12 2.26 -2.40
CA GLY A 182 -0.38 2.86 -3.71
C GLY A 182 -0.40 1.82 -4.83
N ARG A 183 -1.38 1.88 -5.73
CA ARG A 183 -1.29 1.31 -7.08
C ARG A 183 -0.51 2.29 -7.96
N MET A 184 0.80 2.35 -7.73
CA MET A 184 1.71 3.36 -8.27
C MET A 184 3.11 2.75 -8.43
N ALA A 185 3.93 3.35 -9.29
CA ALA A 185 5.30 2.92 -9.53
C ALA A 185 5.44 1.49 -10.09
N GLY A 186 4.49 1.02 -10.90
CA GLY A 186 4.59 -0.30 -11.54
C GLY A 186 3.32 -0.82 -12.21
N GLN A 187 2.17 -0.14 -12.07
CA GLN A 187 0.87 -0.60 -12.57
C GLN A 187 0.71 -0.35 -14.07
N PHE A 188 1.68 -0.78 -14.89
CA PHE A 188 1.74 -0.49 -16.32
C PHE A 188 1.20 -1.61 -17.21
N ALA A 189 0.93 -2.80 -16.67
CA ALA A 189 0.37 -3.92 -17.43
C ALA A 189 -1.11 -4.11 -17.09
N LYS A 190 -1.90 -4.56 -18.07
CA LYS A 190 -3.32 -4.86 -17.86
C LYS A 190 -3.76 -6.14 -18.58
N PRO A 191 -4.59 -6.98 -17.94
CA PRO A 191 -5.17 -8.14 -18.59
C PRO A 191 -6.25 -7.69 -19.58
N ARG A 192 -6.55 -8.53 -20.58
CA ARG A 192 -7.59 -8.27 -21.56
C ARG A 192 -8.45 -9.52 -21.76
N SER A 193 -9.78 -9.31 -21.82
CA SER A 193 -10.73 -10.38 -22.13
C SER A 193 -10.50 -10.91 -23.54
N GLU A 194 -10.26 -10.02 -24.49
CA GLU A 194 -10.03 -10.34 -25.90
C GLU A 194 -8.61 -9.98 -26.34
N ALA A 195 -8.00 -10.87 -27.12
CA ALA A 195 -6.65 -10.67 -27.65
C ALA A 195 -6.58 -9.55 -28.71
N PHE A 196 -7.70 -9.29 -29.39
CA PHE A 196 -7.83 -8.29 -30.44
C PHE A 196 -8.93 -7.28 -30.11
N GLU A 197 -8.73 -6.06 -30.58
CA GLU A 197 -9.69 -4.97 -30.56
C GLU A 197 -10.03 -4.60 -32.00
N GLU A 198 -11.33 -4.46 -32.28
CA GLU A 198 -11.83 -4.09 -33.60
C GLU A 198 -12.51 -2.72 -33.53
N ARG A 199 -12.13 -1.83 -34.46
CA ARG A 199 -12.75 -0.52 -34.64
C ARG A 199 -12.89 -0.25 -36.13
N ASP A 200 -14.08 0.17 -36.57
CA ASP A 200 -14.36 0.52 -37.97
C ASP A 200 -13.92 -0.54 -38.99
N GLY A 201 -14.05 -1.83 -38.64
CA GLY A 201 -13.65 -2.98 -39.48
C GLY A 201 -12.15 -3.30 -39.50
N VAL A 202 -11.33 -2.56 -38.77
CA VAL A 202 -9.90 -2.84 -38.58
C VAL A 202 -9.69 -3.59 -37.27
N LYS A 203 -9.01 -4.74 -37.32
CA LYS A 203 -8.73 -5.60 -36.16
C LYS A 203 -7.25 -5.56 -35.80
N LEU A 204 -6.92 -5.08 -34.61
CA LEU A 204 -5.54 -4.96 -34.10
C LEU A 204 -5.38 -5.67 -32.75
N PRO A 205 -4.15 -6.04 -32.33
CA PRO A 205 -3.92 -6.53 -30.99
C PRO A 205 -4.43 -5.54 -29.93
N SER A 206 -5.05 -6.06 -28.88
CA SER A 206 -5.52 -5.27 -27.75
C SER A 206 -4.36 -4.53 -27.08
N TYR A 207 -4.57 -3.25 -26.73
CA TYR A 207 -3.66 -2.54 -25.83
C TYR A 207 -3.59 -3.29 -24.48
N ARG A 208 -2.39 -3.66 -24.04
CA ARG A 208 -2.11 -4.47 -22.83
C ARG A 208 -1.38 -3.67 -21.73
N GLY A 209 -1.39 -2.35 -21.86
CA GLY A 209 -0.74 -1.46 -20.92
C GLY A 209 0.63 -1.02 -21.44
N ASP A 210 1.08 0.14 -20.97
CA ASP A 210 2.26 0.82 -21.52
C ASP A 210 3.55 0.02 -21.39
N ASN A 211 3.60 -0.95 -20.46
CA ASN A 211 4.70 -1.91 -20.32
C ASN A 211 4.83 -2.89 -21.50
N VAL A 212 3.78 -3.03 -22.32
CA VAL A 212 3.69 -4.02 -23.39
C VAL A 212 3.63 -3.36 -24.76
N ASN A 213 2.62 -2.53 -25.01
CA ASN A 213 2.39 -1.86 -26.30
C ASN A 213 1.73 -0.50 -26.08
N GLY A 214 1.50 0.27 -27.14
CA GLY A 214 0.88 1.60 -27.06
C GLY A 214 -0.65 1.57 -27.09
N ASP A 215 -1.24 2.63 -26.56
CA ASP A 215 -2.69 2.85 -26.53
C ASP A 215 -3.27 3.24 -27.89
N ASP A 216 -2.51 3.98 -28.70
CA ASP A 216 -2.91 4.44 -30.03
C ASP A 216 -3.36 3.24 -30.90
N PHE A 217 -4.49 3.38 -31.60
CA PHE A 217 -5.07 2.32 -32.44
C PHE A 217 -4.41 2.28 -33.82
N THR A 218 -3.12 1.95 -33.86
CA THR A 218 -2.34 1.78 -35.08
C THR A 218 -1.55 0.47 -35.01
N GLU A 219 -1.29 -0.15 -36.17
CA GLU A 219 -0.56 -1.42 -36.24
C GLU A 219 0.78 -1.33 -35.50
N LYS A 220 1.59 -0.30 -35.82
CA LYS A 220 2.89 -0.05 -35.18
C LYS A 220 2.78 0.11 -33.66
N SER A 221 1.77 0.83 -33.16
CA SER A 221 1.59 1.05 -31.72
C SER A 221 1.22 -0.23 -30.98
N ARG A 222 0.45 -1.13 -31.62
CA ARG A 222 -0.08 -2.34 -30.99
C ARG A 222 0.88 -3.52 -30.97
N VAL A 223 1.98 -3.47 -31.74
CA VAL A 223 3.06 -4.47 -31.65
C VAL A 223 3.72 -4.40 -30.26
N PRO A 224 3.81 -5.52 -29.52
CA PRO A 224 4.55 -5.56 -28.27
C PRO A 224 6.02 -5.19 -28.45
N ASP A 225 6.51 -4.27 -27.63
CA ASP A 225 7.86 -3.72 -27.68
C ASP A 225 8.58 -3.95 -26.33
N PRO A 226 9.62 -4.80 -26.26
CA PRO A 226 10.33 -5.09 -25.03
C PRO A 226 10.97 -3.84 -24.39
N GLN A 227 11.39 -2.84 -25.17
CA GLN A 227 12.05 -1.63 -24.66
C GLN A 227 11.16 -0.85 -23.69
N ARG A 228 9.84 -1.02 -23.79
CA ARG A 228 8.87 -0.46 -22.86
C ARG A 228 9.09 -0.90 -21.42
N MET A 229 9.67 -2.08 -21.17
CA MET A 229 10.00 -2.55 -19.83
C MET A 229 11.10 -1.72 -19.16
N ILE A 230 12.12 -1.29 -19.91
CA ILE A 230 13.17 -0.41 -19.40
C ILE A 230 12.56 0.96 -19.05
N ARG A 231 11.67 1.47 -19.91
CA ARG A 231 10.95 2.72 -19.65
C ARG A 231 10.05 2.61 -18.43
N ALA A 232 9.31 1.51 -18.28
CA ALA A 232 8.48 1.23 -17.11
C ALA A 232 9.32 1.23 -15.84
N TYR A 233 10.47 0.53 -15.83
CA TYR A 233 11.40 0.54 -14.71
C TYR A 233 11.86 1.96 -14.33
N ALA A 234 12.31 2.75 -15.32
CA ALA A 234 12.79 4.11 -15.07
C ALA A 234 11.68 5.00 -14.47
N GLN A 235 10.46 4.89 -14.99
CA GLN A 235 9.30 5.61 -14.47
C GLN A 235 8.91 5.14 -13.07
N SER A 236 8.92 3.82 -12.80
CA SER A 236 8.70 3.24 -11.48
C SER A 236 9.66 3.80 -10.43
N VAL A 237 10.97 3.80 -10.72
CA VAL A 237 11.99 4.30 -9.80
C VAL A 237 11.82 5.80 -9.55
N ALA A 238 11.57 6.59 -10.59
CA ALA A 238 11.37 8.03 -10.46
C ALA A 238 10.10 8.37 -9.67
N THR A 239 8.98 7.67 -9.92
CA THR A 239 7.74 7.81 -9.16
C THR A 239 7.96 7.44 -7.69
N LEU A 240 8.58 6.30 -7.41
CA LEU A 240 8.82 5.86 -6.04
C LEU A 240 9.78 6.78 -5.28
N ASN A 241 10.81 7.30 -5.95
CA ASN A 241 11.70 8.29 -5.34
C ASN A 241 10.95 9.55 -4.89
N LEU A 242 10.04 10.05 -5.74
CA LEU A 242 9.20 11.19 -5.39
C LEU A 242 8.22 10.87 -4.25
N LEU A 243 7.60 9.69 -4.27
CA LEU A 243 6.73 9.22 -3.19
C LEU A 243 7.47 9.14 -1.85
N ARG A 244 8.71 8.63 -1.83
CA ARG A 244 9.56 8.59 -0.63
C ARG A 244 9.86 10.00 -0.10
N ALA A 245 10.15 10.94 -1.00
CA ALA A 245 10.36 12.34 -0.63
C ALA A 245 9.09 12.96 -0.02
N PHE A 246 7.90 12.65 -0.54
CA PHE A 246 6.64 13.12 0.07
C PHE A 246 6.33 12.46 1.41
N ALA A 247 6.60 11.16 1.54
CA ALA A 247 6.34 10.38 2.74
C ALA A 247 7.20 10.78 3.95
N THR A 248 8.42 11.28 3.70
CA THR A 248 9.39 11.63 4.76
C THR A 248 9.73 13.13 4.83
N GLY A 249 9.56 13.88 3.74
CA GLY A 249 9.96 15.28 3.62
C GLY A 249 8.91 16.30 4.09
N GLY A 250 8.01 15.91 5.00
CA GLY A 250 7.00 16.79 5.59
C GLY A 250 5.78 17.09 4.71
N TYR A 251 5.71 16.57 3.47
CA TYR A 251 4.48 16.63 2.70
C TYR A 251 3.40 15.83 3.43
N ALA A 252 3.72 14.62 3.89
CA ALA A 252 2.81 13.75 4.64
C ALA A 252 2.48 14.20 6.08
N ALA A 253 2.84 15.42 6.48
CA ALA A 253 2.56 15.91 7.83
C ALA A 253 1.05 15.94 8.10
N MET A 254 0.60 15.35 9.21
CA MET A 254 -0.83 15.16 9.49
C MET A 254 -1.65 16.45 9.51
N GLN A 255 -1.04 17.57 9.92
CA GLN A 255 -1.71 18.89 9.94
C GLN A 255 -2.07 19.42 8.54
N ARG A 256 -1.34 18.99 7.51
CA ARG A 256 -1.66 19.40 6.14
C ARG A 256 -2.84 18.63 5.58
N VAL A 257 -3.07 17.41 6.07
CA VAL A 257 -4.12 16.51 5.58
C VAL A 257 -5.53 17.07 5.80
N THR A 258 -5.77 17.76 6.90
CA THR A 258 -7.06 18.43 7.20
C THR A 258 -7.27 19.71 6.40
N GLN A 259 -6.18 20.40 6.02
CA GLN A 259 -6.22 21.62 5.20
C GLN A 259 -6.44 21.34 3.70
N TRP A 260 -6.34 20.08 3.27
CA TRP A 260 -6.27 19.74 1.85
C TRP A 260 -7.62 19.52 1.13
N ASN A 261 -8.74 19.77 1.79
CA ASN A 261 -10.06 19.76 1.15
C ASN A 261 -10.71 21.14 1.36
N LEU A 262 -11.39 21.73 0.38
CA LEU A 262 -12.82 21.43 0.18
C LEU A 262 -13.43 21.93 -1.14
N ASP A 263 -12.64 22.44 -2.10
CA ASP A 263 -13.20 23.15 -3.27
C ASP A 263 -14.18 22.31 -4.13
N PHE A 264 -14.03 20.98 -4.17
CA PHE A 264 -14.89 20.09 -4.97
C PHE A 264 -16.16 19.61 -4.24
N MET A 265 -16.29 19.88 -2.94
CA MET A 265 -17.42 19.43 -2.11
C MET A 265 -18.38 20.56 -1.74
N ASP A 266 -18.14 21.76 -2.26
CA ASP A 266 -18.99 22.91 -2.02
C ASP A 266 -20.40 22.66 -2.55
N HIS A 267 -21.38 23.06 -1.74
CA HIS A 267 -22.82 22.94 -2.02
C HIS A 267 -23.40 21.51 -2.10
N SER A 268 -22.86 20.54 -1.34
CA SER A 268 -23.45 19.20 -1.19
C SER A 268 -23.60 18.76 0.28
N GLU A 269 -24.65 17.97 0.57
CA GLU A 269 -24.86 17.39 1.92
C GLU A 269 -23.70 16.47 2.32
N GLN A 270 -23.13 15.75 1.36
CA GLN A 270 -21.94 14.91 1.56
C GLN A 270 -20.71 15.75 1.91
N GLY A 271 -20.58 16.94 1.31
CA GLY A 271 -19.59 17.95 1.64
C GLY A 271 -19.68 18.41 3.09
N ASP A 272 -20.89 18.69 3.57
CA ASP A 272 -21.11 19.12 4.95
C ASP A 272 -20.75 18.03 5.97
N ARG A 273 -21.15 16.78 5.72
CA ARG A 273 -20.76 15.63 6.58
C ARG A 273 -19.25 15.40 6.58
N TYR A 274 -18.60 15.58 5.43
CA TYR A 274 -17.14 15.49 5.34
C TYR A 274 -16.45 16.62 6.11
N ARG A 275 -16.95 17.86 6.01
CA ARG A 275 -16.46 19.01 6.79
C ARG A 275 -16.54 18.75 8.29
N GLU A 276 -17.67 18.24 8.76
CA GLU A 276 -17.84 17.90 10.17
C GLU A 276 -16.80 16.86 10.63
N LEU A 277 -16.60 15.81 9.84
CA LEU A 277 -15.60 14.80 10.13
C LEU A 277 -14.17 15.37 10.13
N ALA A 278 -13.83 16.18 9.14
CA ALA A 278 -12.53 16.84 9.05
C ALA A 278 -12.26 17.76 10.25
N HIS A 279 -13.28 18.51 10.70
CA HIS A 279 -13.20 19.34 11.91
C HIS A 279 -12.89 18.50 13.16
N ARG A 280 -13.54 17.35 13.31
CA ARG A 280 -13.28 16.44 14.44
C ARG A 280 -11.88 15.81 14.40
N VAL A 281 -11.35 15.55 13.21
CA VAL A 281 -9.95 15.12 13.04
C VAL A 281 -9.00 16.24 13.46
N ASP A 282 -9.29 17.49 13.07
CA ASP A 282 -8.49 18.66 13.43
C ASP A 282 -8.45 18.89 14.95
N GLU A 283 -9.60 18.79 15.63
CA GLU A 283 -9.68 18.84 17.10
C GLU A 283 -8.82 17.76 17.77
N ALA A 284 -8.84 16.53 17.23
CA ALA A 284 -8.02 15.44 17.76
C ALA A 284 -6.52 15.71 17.58
N LEU A 285 -6.10 16.27 16.44
CA LEU A 285 -4.71 16.69 16.22
C LEU A 285 -4.32 17.85 17.14
N GLY A 286 -5.23 18.79 17.39
CA GLY A 286 -5.07 19.86 18.37
C GLY A 286 -4.85 19.32 19.78
N PHE A 287 -5.63 18.32 20.19
CA PHE A 287 -5.45 17.62 21.47
C PHE A 287 -4.09 16.90 21.55
N MET A 288 -3.68 16.19 20.50
CA MET A 288 -2.36 15.53 20.46
C MET A 288 -1.22 16.55 20.63
N THR A 289 -1.34 17.70 19.98
CA THR A 289 -0.38 18.81 20.10
C THR A 289 -0.33 19.33 21.54
N ALA A 290 -1.49 19.57 22.17
CA ALA A 290 -1.58 20.02 23.56
C ALA A 290 -1.05 18.96 24.56
N ALA A 291 -1.13 17.67 24.22
CA ALA A 291 -0.58 16.56 25.00
C ALA A 291 0.93 16.34 24.81
N GLY A 292 1.61 17.18 24.02
CA GLY A 292 3.06 17.14 23.83
C GLY A 292 3.54 16.41 22.57
N LEU A 293 2.64 15.91 21.73
CA LEU A 293 2.98 15.43 20.38
C LEU A 293 2.96 16.61 19.41
N THR A 294 4.01 17.43 19.48
CA THR A 294 4.15 18.63 18.65
C THR A 294 4.27 18.29 17.17
N VAL A 295 4.11 19.32 16.34
CA VAL A 295 4.11 19.21 14.87
C VAL A 295 5.41 18.66 14.30
N ASP A 296 6.52 18.84 15.02
CA ASP A 296 7.86 18.37 14.64
C ASP A 296 8.12 16.93 15.09
N HIS A 297 7.21 16.34 15.87
CA HIS A 297 7.37 14.97 16.33
C HIS A 297 7.37 14.02 15.11
N PRO A 298 8.30 13.04 15.00
CA PRO A 298 8.43 12.20 13.79
C PRO A 298 7.13 11.50 13.36
N ILE A 299 6.30 11.09 14.32
CA ILE A 299 4.97 10.49 14.09
C ILE A 299 4.01 11.46 13.37
N MET A 300 4.20 12.77 13.55
CA MET A 300 3.36 13.81 12.94
C MET A 300 3.87 14.23 11.55
N THR A 301 5.14 14.00 11.23
CA THR A 301 5.80 14.49 10.00
C THR A 301 6.05 13.43 8.94
N THR A 302 6.03 12.15 9.32
CA THR A 302 6.33 11.02 8.43
C THR A 302 5.17 10.05 8.33
N THR A 303 5.11 9.31 7.23
CA THR A 303 4.15 8.23 7.08
C THR A 303 4.74 7.07 6.28
N ASP A 304 4.45 5.85 6.71
CA ASP A 304 4.79 4.68 5.89
C ASP A 304 3.84 4.61 4.69
N PHE A 305 4.43 4.43 3.51
CA PHE A 305 3.71 4.27 2.24
C PHE A 305 4.40 3.21 1.38
N TRP A 306 3.62 2.24 0.91
CA TRP A 306 4.10 1.17 0.05
C TRP A 306 3.50 1.28 -1.35
N THR A 307 4.11 0.60 -2.32
CA THR A 307 3.61 0.50 -3.68
C THR A 307 3.21 -0.93 -4.01
N SER A 308 2.34 -1.07 -4.99
CA SER A 308 1.81 -2.35 -5.45
C SER A 308 1.43 -2.24 -6.93
N HIS A 309 1.50 -3.37 -7.62
CA HIS A 309 0.96 -3.54 -8.95
C HIS A 309 0.51 -4.99 -9.16
N GLU A 310 -0.27 -5.22 -10.21
CA GLU A 310 -0.61 -6.57 -10.64
C GLU A 310 0.63 -7.28 -11.23
N CYS A 311 1.04 -8.39 -10.62
CA CYS A 311 2.13 -9.25 -11.08
C CYS A 311 1.71 -10.04 -12.34
N LEU A 312 1.63 -9.34 -13.47
CA LEU A 312 1.05 -9.85 -14.72
C LEU A 312 2.11 -10.23 -15.76
N LEU A 313 3.11 -9.37 -15.97
CA LEU A 313 4.15 -9.56 -16.97
C LEU A 313 5.31 -10.36 -16.39
N LEU A 314 5.11 -11.66 -16.20
CA LEU A 314 6.04 -12.52 -15.46
C LEU A 314 7.52 -12.43 -15.87
N PRO A 315 7.90 -12.27 -17.15
CA PRO A 315 9.31 -12.04 -17.50
C PRO A 315 9.91 -10.78 -16.85
N TYR A 316 9.16 -9.68 -16.79
CA TYR A 316 9.56 -8.44 -16.14
C TYR A 316 9.72 -8.62 -14.62
N GLU A 317 8.74 -9.29 -13.99
CA GLU A 317 8.76 -9.57 -12.56
C GLU A 317 9.92 -10.50 -12.17
N GLN A 318 10.20 -11.50 -13.02
CA GLN A 318 11.34 -12.39 -12.87
C GLN A 318 12.66 -11.62 -12.89
N ALA A 319 12.83 -10.70 -13.86
CA ALA A 319 14.04 -9.89 -13.99
C ALA A 319 14.26 -8.93 -12.80
N LEU A 320 13.19 -8.58 -12.07
CA LEU A 320 13.25 -7.73 -10.87
C LEU A 320 13.26 -8.50 -9.55
N THR A 321 13.21 -9.83 -9.57
CA THR A 321 13.28 -10.66 -8.35
C THR A 321 14.73 -10.81 -7.90
N ARG A 322 15.04 -10.54 -6.62
CA ARG A 322 16.39 -10.65 -6.02
C ARG A 322 16.41 -11.59 -4.82
N GLU A 323 17.60 -12.10 -4.49
CA GLU A 323 17.91 -12.86 -3.27
C GLU A 323 18.26 -11.95 -2.08
#